data_AF-A0A450YLI4-F1
#
_entry.id   AF-A0A450YLI4-F1
#
_cell.length_a   1.000
_cell.length_b   1.000
_cell.length_c   1.000
_cell.angle_alpha   90.00
_cell.angle_beta   90.00
_cell.angle_gamma   90.00
#
_symmetry.space_group_name_H-M   'P 1'
#
loop_
_entity.id
_entity.type
_entity.pdbx_description
1 polymer ?
#
loop_
_entity_poly.entity_id
_entity_poly.type
_entity_poly.pdbx_seq_one_letter_code
_entity_poly.pdbx_strand_id
1 'polypeptide(L)'
;MTEITSTSLAILKVNLDEEERDYIDYMINFVIHSLNTHAPEIVTDDAVSKYLEEDFGLSVPQKGAQFALRRLAKRRYLSKEEGTYTITSKLPNINISNKQKDTLRNIEKVLKSLILYAKSCFQHDWSDERAINALLNFFSRFGIDYLRAYIFRTTLPRTENY
;
A
#
# COMPACT_ATOMS: atom_id res chain seq x y z
N MET A 1 -6.83 -10.25 6.66
CA MET A 1 -5.48 -9.68 6.87
C MET A 1 -4.73 -9.48 5.55
N THR A 2 -4.56 -10.51 4.72
CA THR A 2 -3.89 -10.47 3.40
C THR A 2 -4.51 -9.48 2.39
N GLU A 3 -5.83 -9.33 2.39
CA GLU A 3 -6.55 -8.45 1.46
C GLU A 3 -6.33 -6.95 1.75
N ILE A 4 -6.31 -6.58 3.04
CA ILE A 4 -6.06 -5.21 3.50
C ILE A 4 -4.63 -4.79 3.13
N THR A 5 -3.64 -5.63 3.47
CA THR A 5 -2.23 -5.39 3.12
C THR A 5 -2.02 -5.30 1.61
N SER A 6 -2.67 -6.16 0.82
CA SER A 6 -2.57 -6.14 -0.65
C SER A 6 -3.14 -4.85 -1.25
N THR A 7 -4.25 -4.36 -0.70
CA THR A 7 -4.89 -3.11 -1.13
C THR A 7 -4.04 -1.91 -0.77
N SER A 8 -3.49 -1.87 0.45
CA SER A 8 -2.57 -0.82 0.90
C SER A 8 -1.31 -0.77 0.03
N LEU A 9 -0.73 -1.92 -0.30
CA LEU A 9 0.43 -2.03 -1.20
C LEU A 9 0.11 -1.61 -2.63
N ALA A 10 -1.07 -1.95 -3.15
CA ALA A 10 -1.49 -1.54 -4.49
C ALA A 10 -1.67 -0.01 -4.58
N ILE A 11 -2.21 0.63 -3.53
CA ILE A 11 -2.32 2.09 -3.46
C ILE A 11 -0.95 2.75 -3.34
N LEU A 12 -0.05 2.17 -2.53
CA LEU A 12 1.33 2.64 -2.44
C LEU A 12 2.01 2.64 -3.81
N LYS A 13 1.85 1.57 -4.59
CA LYS A 13 2.41 1.45 -5.93
C LYS A 13 1.77 2.41 -6.95
N VAL A 14 0.44 2.49 -7.00
CA VAL A 14 -0.26 3.34 -7.99
C VAL A 14 0.11 4.81 -7.80
N ASN A 15 0.26 5.27 -6.55
CA ASN A 15 0.68 6.64 -6.35
C ASN A 15 2.16 6.84 -6.73
N LEU A 16 3.08 5.90 -6.41
CA LEU A 16 4.49 5.92 -6.84
C LEU A 16 4.67 6.08 -8.36
N ASP A 17 3.78 5.47 -9.15
CA ASP A 17 3.83 5.53 -10.61
C ASP A 17 3.27 6.86 -11.20
N GLU A 18 2.43 7.59 -10.45
CA GLU A 18 1.74 8.82 -10.92
C GLU A 18 2.48 10.12 -10.55
N GLU A 19 3.32 10.13 -9.50
CA GLU A 19 4.06 11.32 -9.08
C GLU A 19 5.52 10.96 -8.71
N GLU A 20 6.50 11.82 -9.07
CA GLU A 20 7.94 11.71 -8.70
C GLU A 20 8.20 11.85 -7.17
N ARG A 21 7.32 11.32 -6.32
CA ARG A 21 7.47 11.41 -4.86
C ARG A 21 8.18 10.17 -4.31
N ASP A 22 8.98 10.41 -3.28
CA ASP A 22 9.70 9.38 -2.53
C ASP A 22 8.70 8.46 -1.81
N TYR A 23 9.04 7.18 -1.59
CA TYR A 23 8.24 6.19 -0.84
C TYR A 23 7.74 6.76 0.52
N ILE A 24 8.55 7.62 1.14
CA ILE A 24 8.20 8.31 2.39
C ILE A 24 7.02 9.28 2.21
N ASP A 25 6.88 9.95 1.07
CA ASP A 25 5.76 10.87 0.82
C ASP A 25 4.42 10.14 0.69
N TYR A 26 4.42 8.89 0.22
CA TYR A 26 3.21 8.07 0.21
C TYR A 26 2.86 7.56 1.60
N MET A 27 3.86 7.09 2.34
CA MET A 27 3.67 6.67 3.72
C MET A 27 3.10 7.81 4.59
N ILE A 28 3.48 9.06 4.33
CA ILE A 28 2.90 10.24 5.01
C ILE A 28 1.38 10.29 4.89
N ASN A 29 0.81 9.90 3.75
CA ASN A 29 -0.65 9.94 3.58
C ASN A 29 -1.34 8.95 4.54
N PHE A 30 -0.81 7.74 4.65
CA PHE A 30 -1.30 6.74 5.60
C PHE A 30 -1.13 7.21 7.05
N VAL A 31 0.02 7.80 7.38
CA VAL A 31 0.27 8.36 8.71
C VAL A 31 -0.72 9.48 9.04
N ILE A 32 -0.99 10.40 8.11
CA ILE A 32 -1.98 11.47 8.30
C ILE A 32 -3.38 10.90 8.52
N HIS A 33 -3.77 9.86 7.77
CA HIS A 33 -5.06 9.22 7.96
C HIS A 33 -5.16 8.57 9.34
N SER A 34 -4.18 7.77 9.75
CA SER A 34 -4.13 7.16 11.08
C SER A 34 -4.16 8.20 12.20
N LEU A 35 -3.41 9.30 12.08
CA LEU A 35 -3.43 10.38 13.08
C LEU A 35 -4.78 11.10 13.14
N ASN A 36 -5.49 11.25 12.02
CA ASN A 36 -6.85 11.79 12.02
C ASN A 36 -7.88 10.81 12.63
N THR A 37 -7.70 9.51 12.41
CA THR A 37 -8.62 8.47 12.90
C THR A 37 -8.45 8.24 14.40
N HIS A 38 -7.21 8.08 14.88
CA HIS A 38 -6.92 7.79 16.28
C HIS A 38 -6.82 9.06 17.14
N ALA A 39 -6.57 10.22 16.53
CA ALA A 39 -6.47 11.53 17.18
C ALA A 39 -5.68 11.56 18.50
N PRO A 40 -4.45 11.01 18.54
CA PRO A 40 -3.68 10.95 19.78
C PRO A 40 -3.19 12.34 20.23
N GLU A 41 -3.14 12.56 21.54
CA GLU A 41 -2.61 13.80 22.13
C GLU A 41 -1.08 13.89 21.97
N ILE A 42 -0.39 12.76 22.10
CA ILE A 42 1.05 12.62 21.89
C ILE A 42 1.31 11.63 20.75
N VAL A 43 2.11 12.06 19.79
CA VAL A 43 2.49 11.27 18.61
C VAL A 43 3.91 10.74 18.78
N THR A 44 4.05 9.42 18.78
CA THR A 44 5.34 8.71 18.77
C THR A 44 5.46 7.81 17.54
N ASP A 45 6.69 7.46 17.16
CA ASP A 45 6.96 6.53 16.08
C ASP A 45 6.43 5.12 16.38
N ASP A 46 6.50 4.66 17.63
CA ASP A 46 5.90 3.38 18.05
C ASP A 46 4.37 3.35 17.85
N ALA A 47 3.68 4.40 18.30
CA ALA A 47 2.23 4.49 18.17
C ALA A 47 1.82 4.51 16.69
N VAL A 48 2.54 5.29 15.87
CA VAL A 48 2.28 5.38 14.43
C VAL A 48 2.53 4.04 13.73
N SER A 49 3.60 3.32 14.07
CA SER A 49 3.85 1.98 13.53
C SER A 49 2.69 1.02 13.85
N LYS A 50 2.14 1.07 15.07
CA LYS A 50 0.98 0.26 15.45
C LYS A 50 -0.29 0.66 14.69
N TYR A 51 -0.58 1.96 14.58
CA TYR A 51 -1.75 2.40 13.82
C TYR A 51 -1.68 2.02 12.35
N LEU A 52 -0.49 2.05 11.74
CA LEU A 52 -0.32 1.61 10.36
C LEU A 52 -0.54 0.10 10.18
N GLU A 53 -0.17 -0.69 11.19
CA GLU A 53 -0.45 -2.12 11.21
C GLU A 53 -1.95 -2.41 11.41
N GLU A 54 -2.59 -1.71 12.36
CA GLU A 54 -4.02 -1.86 12.68
C GLU A 54 -4.93 -1.39 11.53
N ASP A 55 -4.67 -0.20 10.98
CA ASP A 55 -5.53 0.44 9.96
C ASP A 55 -5.30 -0.16 8.56
N PHE A 56 -4.07 -0.57 8.25
CA PHE A 56 -3.65 -0.90 6.88
C PHE A 56 -2.91 -2.23 6.72
N GLY A 57 -2.64 -2.96 7.81
CA GLY A 57 -1.85 -4.19 7.79
C GLY A 57 -0.40 -3.96 7.34
N LEU A 58 0.13 -2.75 7.51
CA LEU A 58 1.47 -2.36 7.08
C LEU A 58 2.44 -2.44 8.26
N SER A 59 3.30 -3.46 8.26
CA SER A 59 4.39 -3.56 9.23
C SER A 59 5.52 -2.60 8.85
N VAL A 60 5.43 -1.37 9.38
CA VAL A 60 6.42 -0.30 9.14
C VAL A 60 7.39 -0.23 10.31
N PRO A 61 8.71 -0.38 10.10
CA PRO A 61 9.70 -0.20 11.16
C PRO A 61 9.63 1.20 11.78
N GLN A 62 9.88 1.33 13.08
CA GLN A 62 9.85 2.63 13.79
C GLN A 62 10.70 3.72 13.11
N LYS A 63 11.87 3.38 12.56
CA LYS A 63 12.69 4.32 11.78
C LYS A 63 11.95 4.90 10.57
N GLY A 64 11.15 4.09 9.88
CA GLY A 64 10.29 4.53 8.79
C GLY A 64 9.24 5.52 9.27
N ALA A 65 8.49 5.17 10.32
CA ALA A 65 7.51 6.06 10.96
C ALA A 65 8.16 7.38 11.41
N GLN A 66 9.36 7.33 11.99
CA GLN A 66 10.12 8.50 12.38
C GLN A 66 10.45 9.44 11.20
N PHE A 67 10.80 8.91 10.02
CA PHE A 67 11.03 9.73 8.83
C PHE A 67 9.75 10.44 8.37
N ALA A 68 8.60 9.77 8.39
CA ALA A 68 7.31 10.41 8.09
C ALA A 68 6.97 11.53 9.10
N LEU A 69 7.12 11.26 10.41
CA LEU A 69 6.87 12.26 11.46
C LEU A 69 7.78 13.50 11.32
N ARG A 70 9.07 13.29 11.03
CA ARG A 70 10.00 14.41 10.76
C ARG A 70 9.56 15.26 9.57
N ARG A 71 9.04 14.64 8.51
CA ARG A 71 8.59 15.35 7.31
C ARG A 71 7.28 16.09 7.55
N LEU A 72 6.37 15.53 8.36
CA LEU A 72 5.16 16.21 8.84
C LEU A 72 5.48 17.43 9.71
N ALA A 73 6.48 17.32 10.59
CA ALA A 73 6.94 18.46 11.37
C ALA A 73 7.56 19.56 10.50
N LYS A 74 8.36 19.20 9.48
CA LYS A 74 8.86 20.16 8.48
C LYS A 74 7.71 20.86 7.72
N ARG A 75 6.59 20.18 7.50
CA ARG A 75 5.37 20.74 6.90
C ARG A 75 4.49 21.51 7.90
N ARG A 76 4.93 21.67 9.16
CA ARG A 76 4.23 22.39 10.25
C ARG A 76 2.89 21.76 10.67
N TYR A 77 2.70 20.48 10.37
CA TYR A 77 1.57 19.71 10.86
C TYR A 77 1.76 19.24 12.30
N LEU A 78 3.01 18.95 12.65
CA LEU A 78 3.41 18.53 13.98
C LEU A 78 4.46 19.50 14.55
N SER A 79 4.42 19.74 15.86
CA SER A 79 5.56 20.28 16.60
C SER A 79 6.33 19.14 17.26
N LYS A 80 7.64 19.33 17.46
CA LYS A 80 8.48 18.38 18.16
C LYS A 80 9.03 19.05 19.42
N GLU A 81 8.68 18.52 20.57
CA GLU A 81 9.16 18.97 21.88
C GLU A 81 9.65 17.75 22.68
N GLU A 82 10.82 17.85 23.31
CA GLU A 82 11.38 16.80 24.18
C GLU A 82 11.44 15.37 23.59
N GLY A 83 11.46 15.24 22.27
CA GLY A 83 11.52 13.94 21.59
C GLY A 83 10.17 13.34 21.19
N THR A 84 9.05 13.95 21.60
CA THR A 84 7.70 13.58 21.19
C THR A 84 7.14 14.59 20.16
N TYR A 85 6.06 14.21 19.47
CA TYR A 85 5.37 15.08 18.53
C TYR A 85 3.96 15.41 19.02
N THR A 86 3.48 16.62 18.73
CA THR A 86 2.10 17.04 19.00
C THR A 86 1.47 17.62 17.74
N ILE A 87 0.17 17.39 17.54
CA ILE A 87 -0.56 17.91 16.38
C ILE A 87 -0.85 19.39 16.61
N THR A 88 -0.21 20.26 15.83
CA THR A 88 -0.31 21.72 16.02
C THR A 88 -1.13 22.43 14.97
N SER A 89 -1.47 21.75 13.87
CA SER A 89 -2.37 22.29 12.86
C SER A 89 -3.29 21.21 12.32
N LYS A 90 -4.39 21.65 11.70
CA LYS A 90 -5.37 20.74 11.11
C LYS A 90 -4.70 19.90 10.03
N LEU A 91 -4.63 18.60 10.26
CA LEU A 91 -4.14 17.64 9.28
C LEU A 91 -5.08 17.64 8.06
N PRO A 92 -4.54 17.51 6.84
CA PRO A 92 -5.38 17.44 5.65
C PRO A 92 -6.23 16.17 5.73
N ASN A 93 -7.48 16.26 5.30
CA ASN A 93 -8.35 15.09 5.21
C ASN A 93 -7.95 14.30 3.95
N ILE A 94 -7.25 13.20 4.15
CA ILE A 94 -6.85 12.32 3.06
C ILE A 94 -7.91 11.25 2.90
N ASN A 95 -8.65 11.32 1.79
CA ASN A 95 -9.65 10.34 1.44
C ASN A 95 -9.00 9.08 0.83
N ILE A 96 -8.27 8.35 1.67
CA ILE A 96 -7.69 7.05 1.31
C ILE A 96 -8.79 6.03 1.00
N SER A 97 -9.97 6.16 1.63
CA SER A 97 -11.08 5.22 1.49
C SER A 97 -11.61 5.07 0.06
N ASN A 98 -11.63 6.15 -0.72
CA ASN A 98 -12.12 6.10 -2.11
C ASN A 98 -11.10 5.38 -3.01
N LYS A 99 -9.81 5.72 -2.91
CA LYS A 99 -8.76 5.05 -3.69
C LYS A 99 -8.60 3.59 -3.26
N GLN A 100 -8.83 3.26 -1.99
CA GLN A 100 -8.95 1.87 -1.49
C GLN A 100 -10.09 1.13 -2.16
N LYS A 101 -11.32 1.68 -2.14
CA LYS A 101 -12.48 1.05 -2.77
C LYS A 101 -12.29 0.83 -4.27
N ASP A 102 -11.72 1.82 -4.96
CA ASP A 102 -11.44 1.70 -6.40
C ASP A 102 -10.38 0.64 -6.69
N THR A 103 -9.34 0.58 -5.86
CA THR A 103 -8.28 -0.43 -5.97
C THR A 103 -8.80 -1.84 -5.70
N LEU A 104 -9.58 -2.03 -4.63
CA LEU A 104 -10.28 -3.29 -4.32
C LEU A 104 -11.15 -3.73 -5.49
N ARG A 105 -11.96 -2.82 -6.04
CA ARG A 105 -12.83 -3.11 -7.18
C ARG A 105 -12.05 -3.55 -8.41
N ASN A 106 -10.88 -2.96 -8.64
CA ASN A 106 -10.02 -3.35 -9.76
C ASN A 106 -9.38 -4.73 -9.53
N ILE A 107 -8.93 -5.02 -8.31
CA ILE A 107 -8.42 -6.34 -7.93
C ILE A 107 -9.50 -7.41 -8.12
N GLU A 108 -10.72 -7.16 -7.63
CA GLU A 108 -11.86 -8.07 -7.81
C GLU A 108 -12.17 -8.33 -9.29
N LYS A 109 -12.10 -7.29 -10.15
CA LYS A 109 -12.31 -7.45 -11.60
C LYS A 109 -11.25 -8.36 -12.22
N VAL A 110 -9.98 -8.20 -11.84
CA VAL A 110 -8.88 -9.04 -12.34
C VAL A 110 -9.08 -10.49 -11.89
N LEU A 111 -9.40 -10.71 -10.61
CA LEU A 111 -9.67 -12.04 -10.07
C LEU A 111 -10.84 -12.73 -10.79
N LYS A 112 -11.97 -12.02 -10.98
CA LYS A 112 -13.12 -12.55 -11.73
C LYS A 112 -12.75 -12.89 -13.16
N SER A 113 -11.96 -12.05 -13.82
CA SER A 113 -11.49 -12.30 -15.19
C SER A 113 -10.59 -13.53 -15.25
N LEU A 114 -9.73 -13.73 -14.26
CA LEU A 114 -8.86 -14.90 -14.14
C LEU A 114 -9.66 -16.19 -13.92
N ILE A 115 -10.65 -16.16 -13.04
CA ILE A 115 -11.55 -17.32 -12.79
C ILE A 115 -12.32 -17.67 -14.06
N LEU A 116 -12.89 -16.67 -14.74
CA LEU A 116 -13.61 -16.87 -16.00
C LEU A 116 -12.70 -17.45 -17.09
N TYR A 117 -11.46 -16.97 -17.19
CA TYR A 117 -10.47 -17.48 -18.12
C TYR A 117 -10.07 -18.94 -17.81
N ALA A 118 -9.84 -19.27 -16.53
CA ALA A 118 -9.54 -20.63 -16.10
C ALA A 118 -10.68 -21.60 -16.45
N LYS A 119 -11.93 -21.15 -16.28
CA LYS A 119 -13.12 -21.93 -16.63
C LYS A 119 -13.32 -22.08 -18.14
N SER A 120 -13.14 -21.01 -18.91
CA SER A 120 -13.40 -21.02 -20.36
C SER A 120 -12.32 -21.74 -21.16
N CYS A 121 -11.05 -21.57 -20.79
CA CYS A 121 -9.92 -22.13 -21.53
C CYS A 121 -9.50 -23.51 -21.03
N PHE A 122 -9.63 -23.79 -19.73
CA PHE A 122 -9.10 -25.02 -19.12
C PHE A 122 -10.16 -25.86 -18.38
N GLN A 123 -11.43 -25.44 -18.41
CA GLN A 123 -12.54 -26.11 -17.72
C GLN A 123 -12.30 -26.33 -16.22
N HIS A 124 -11.48 -25.48 -15.60
CA HIS A 124 -11.27 -25.52 -14.16
C HIS A 124 -12.20 -24.54 -13.46
N ASP A 125 -13.00 -25.05 -12.51
CA ASP A 125 -13.77 -24.20 -11.61
C ASP A 125 -12.89 -23.80 -10.43
N TRP A 126 -12.55 -22.51 -10.35
CA TRP A 126 -11.69 -21.96 -9.30
C TRP A 126 -12.53 -21.23 -8.26
N SER A 127 -12.23 -21.47 -6.98
CA SER A 127 -12.70 -20.60 -5.91
C SER A 127 -11.93 -19.27 -5.92
N ASP A 128 -12.52 -18.24 -5.33
CA ASP A 128 -11.88 -16.93 -5.16
C ASP A 128 -10.53 -17.05 -4.43
N GLU A 129 -10.48 -17.87 -3.37
CA GLU A 129 -9.24 -18.13 -2.62
C GLU A 129 -8.16 -18.76 -3.48
N ARG A 130 -8.52 -19.69 -4.37
CA ARG A 130 -7.56 -20.31 -5.30
C ARG A 130 -7.05 -19.30 -6.32
N ALA A 131 -7.92 -18.43 -6.84
CA ALA A 131 -7.51 -17.37 -7.76
C ALA A 131 -6.56 -16.36 -7.11
N ILE A 132 -6.84 -15.96 -5.87
CA ILE A 132 -5.96 -15.10 -5.07
C ILE A 132 -4.59 -15.76 -4.88
N ASN A 133 -4.56 -17.01 -4.41
CA ASN A 133 -3.31 -17.72 -4.18
C ASN A 133 -2.51 -17.95 -5.47
N ALA A 134 -3.17 -18.25 -6.59
CA ALA A 134 -2.52 -18.37 -7.88
C ALA A 134 -1.89 -17.04 -8.34
N LEU A 135 -2.60 -15.93 -8.16
CA LEU A 135 -2.10 -14.60 -8.49
C LEU A 135 -0.93 -14.19 -7.60
N LEU A 136 -0.99 -14.46 -6.29
CA LEU A 136 0.11 -14.20 -5.36
C LEU A 136 1.33 -15.06 -5.69
N ASN A 137 1.15 -16.34 -6.03
CA ASN A 137 2.24 -17.22 -6.46
C ASN A 137 2.87 -16.78 -7.78
N PHE A 138 2.05 -16.24 -8.69
CA PHE A 138 2.57 -15.65 -9.92
C PHE A 138 3.44 -14.42 -9.62
N PHE A 139 2.99 -13.52 -8.74
CA PHE A 139 3.78 -12.35 -8.35
C PHE A 139 5.01 -12.69 -7.53
N SER A 140 4.98 -13.71 -6.66
CA SER A 140 6.16 -14.12 -5.91
C SER A 140 7.25 -14.68 -6.83
N ARG A 141 6.86 -15.36 -7.91
CA ARG A 141 7.79 -15.95 -8.88
C ARG A 141 8.29 -14.96 -9.92
N PHE A 142 7.43 -14.07 -10.41
CA PHE A 142 7.73 -13.22 -11.57
C PHE A 142 7.67 -11.72 -11.29
N GLY A 143 7.32 -11.30 -10.07
CA GLY A 143 7.06 -9.90 -9.73
C GLY A 143 8.24 -8.97 -10.02
N ILE A 144 9.46 -9.41 -9.72
CA ILE A 144 10.68 -8.63 -9.99
C ILE A 144 10.91 -8.46 -11.49
N ASP A 145 10.72 -9.52 -12.28
CA ASP A 145 10.96 -9.48 -13.72
C ASP A 145 9.90 -8.65 -14.44
N TYR A 146 8.64 -8.71 -14.00
CA TYR A 146 7.57 -7.85 -14.52
C TYR A 146 7.78 -6.38 -14.15
N LEU A 147 8.23 -6.07 -12.93
CA LEU A 147 8.58 -4.70 -12.54
C LEU A 147 9.74 -4.17 -13.38
N ARG A 148 10.76 -5.01 -13.59
CA ARG A 148 11.89 -4.71 -14.47
C ARG A 148 11.40 -4.44 -15.91
N ALA A 149 10.54 -5.30 -16.45
CA ALA A 149 9.99 -5.14 -17.78
C ALA A 149 9.14 -3.86 -17.93
N TYR A 150 8.34 -3.53 -16.91
CA TYR A 150 7.55 -2.30 -16.87
C TYR A 150 8.43 -1.04 -16.85
N ILE A 151 9.44 -1.00 -15.97
CA ILE A 151 10.40 0.12 -15.86
C ILE A 151 11.15 0.33 -17.18
N PHE A 152 11.56 -0.76 -17.84
CA PHE A 152 12.27 -0.70 -19.12
C PHE A 152 11.36 -0.64 -20.35
N ARG A 153 10.03 -0.50 -20.17
CA ARG A 153 9.02 -0.48 -21.24
C ARG A 153 9.11 -1.64 -22.23
N THR A 154 9.51 -2.82 -21.75
CA THR A 154 9.52 -4.05 -22.53
C THR A 154 8.21 -4.81 -22.29
N THR A 155 7.67 -5.45 -23.33
CA THR A 155 6.30 -5.98 -23.33
C THR A 155 6.10 -7.19 -22.39
N LEU A 156 7.13 -7.97 -22.09
CA LEU A 156 7.08 -9.13 -21.17
C LEU A 156 8.47 -9.41 -20.56
N PRO A 157 8.55 -9.93 -19.32
CA PRO A 157 9.80 -10.44 -18.78
C PRO A 157 10.34 -11.59 -19.63
N ARG A 158 11.65 -11.58 -19.90
CA ARG A 158 12.34 -12.73 -20.47
C ARG A 158 12.42 -13.83 -19.41
N THR A 159 11.41 -14.68 -19.36
CA THR A 159 11.51 -15.94 -18.63
C THR A 159 12.44 -16.86 -19.42
N GLU A 160 13.59 -17.22 -18.85
CA GLU A 160 14.38 -18.33 -19.41
C GLU A 160 13.51 -19.59 -19.37
N ASN A 161 13.47 -20.29 -20.50
CA ASN A 161 12.61 -21.45 -20.74
C ASN A 161 12.74 -22.49 -19.61
N TYR A 162 11.61 -22.92 -19.06
CA TYR A 162 11.49 -24.20 -18.36
C TYR A 162 10.93 -25.23 -19.32
#